data_AF-A0A9K3IS36-F1
#
_entry.id   AF-A0A9K3IS36-F1
#
_cell.length_a   1.000
_cell.length_b   1.000
_cell.length_c   1.000
_cell.angle_alpha   90.00
_cell.angle_beta   90.00
_cell.angle_gamma   90.00
#
_symmetry.space_group_name_H-M   'P 1'
#
loop_
_entity.id
_entity.type
_entity.pdbx_description
1 polymer ?
#
loop_
_entity_poly.entity_id
_entity_poly.type
_entity_poly.pdbx_seq_one_letter_code
_entity_poly.pdbx_strand_id
1 'polypeptide(L)'
;MIDDLSKHLGDAYKWGLASSFYALFDGHNGSEAASYVKEHAMRLFFEDSDLPQAAPTGASDAGDLFLKQVEGSHNKAFLQADLSLADEFSVSDYYGTIALTVLIMGIHIIIANAGDSRAVLCRNGSATQITDDHRGSTCLQQKERCEW
;
A
#
# COMPACT_ATOMS: atom_id res chain seq x y z
N MET A 1 -6.63 -1.89 9.99
CA MET A 1 -7.59 -2.68 9.17
C MET A 1 -8.85 -1.86 9.03
N ILE A 2 -9.36 -1.77 7.81
CA ILE A 2 -10.56 -1.02 7.45
C ILE A 2 -11.39 -1.92 6.54
N ASP A 3 -12.48 -2.48 7.07
CA ASP A 3 -13.34 -3.40 6.31
C ASP A 3 -14.30 -2.68 5.36
N ASP A 4 -14.54 -1.40 5.61
CA ASP A 4 -15.44 -0.57 4.82
C ASP A 4 -14.81 0.79 4.59
N LEU A 5 -14.09 0.89 3.48
CA LEU A 5 -13.34 2.07 3.12
C LEU A 5 -14.27 3.26 2.78
N SER A 6 -15.49 2.98 2.29
CA SER A 6 -16.47 4.01 1.94
C SER A 6 -16.87 4.87 3.14
N LYS A 7 -16.90 4.30 4.34
CA LYS A 7 -17.19 5.03 5.60
C LYS A 7 -16.09 6.01 6.00
N HIS A 8 -14.88 5.83 5.49
CA HIS A 8 -13.71 6.63 5.86
C HIS A 8 -13.39 7.68 4.80
N LEU A 9 -13.60 7.36 3.52
CA LEU A 9 -13.31 8.27 2.41
C LEU A 9 -14.43 9.26 2.08
N GLY A 10 -15.62 9.06 2.66
CA GLY A 10 -16.78 9.92 2.46
C GLY A 10 -17.32 9.89 1.04
N ASP A 11 -18.28 10.78 0.76
CA ASP A 11 -19.05 10.78 -0.49
C ASP A 11 -18.25 11.17 -1.75
N ALA A 12 -17.01 11.64 -1.58
CA ALA A 12 -16.12 12.00 -2.68
C ALA A 12 -15.67 10.78 -3.48
N TYR A 13 -15.61 9.60 -2.84
CA TYR A 13 -15.13 8.36 -3.47
C TYR A 13 -16.29 7.43 -3.84
N LYS A 14 -16.64 7.44 -5.13
CA LYS A 14 -17.79 6.71 -5.71
C LYS A 14 -17.32 5.61 -6.65
N TRP A 15 -16.66 4.60 -6.10
CA TRP A 15 -16.26 3.44 -6.88
C TRP A 15 -17.43 2.50 -7.20
N GLY A 16 -18.51 2.55 -6.41
CA GLY A 16 -19.64 1.62 -6.55
C GLY A 16 -19.25 0.17 -6.25
N LEU A 17 -18.07 -0.06 -5.68
CA LEU A 17 -17.52 -1.36 -5.32
C LEU A 17 -17.32 -1.44 -3.82
N ALA A 18 -17.67 -2.59 -3.23
CA ALA A 18 -17.26 -2.90 -1.87
C ALA A 18 -15.73 -2.86 -1.79
N SER A 19 -15.20 -2.10 -0.83
CA SER A 19 -13.76 -1.89 -0.72
C SER A 19 -13.29 -1.94 0.73
N SER A 20 -12.12 -2.56 0.91
CA SER A 20 -11.48 -2.72 2.20
C SER A 20 -9.96 -2.57 2.06
N PHE A 21 -9.33 -2.13 3.15
CA PHE A 21 -7.89 -1.88 3.20
C PHE A 21 -7.27 -2.51 4.44
N TYR A 22 -6.21 -3.26 4.20
CA TYR A 22 -5.41 -3.91 5.23
C TYR A 22 -3.97 -3.47 5.05
N ALA A 23 -3.29 -3.24 6.17
CA ALA A 23 -1.88 -2.87 6.17
C ALA A 23 -1.18 -3.53 7.35
N LEU A 24 0.05 -3.96 7.10
CA LEU A 24 1.00 -4.47 8.07
C LEU A 24 2.21 -3.54 8.04
N PHE A 25 2.54 -3.00 9.21
CA PHE A 25 3.73 -2.21 9.45
C PHE A 25 4.49 -2.86 10.61
N ASP A 26 5.73 -3.27 10.38
CA ASP A 26 6.61 -3.85 11.40
C ASP A 26 7.86 -2.99 11.52
N GLY A 27 8.08 -2.48 12.73
CA GLY A 27 9.08 -1.47 13.01
C GLY A 27 10.46 -2.08 13.25
N HIS A 28 11.49 -1.40 12.75
CA HIS A 28 12.88 -1.73 12.99
C HIS A 28 13.52 -0.68 13.90
N ASN A 29 14.31 -1.14 14.88
CA ASN A 29 14.93 -0.32 15.94
C ASN A 29 13.97 0.44 16.87
N GLY A 30 12.65 0.26 16.69
CA GLY A 30 11.60 0.88 17.46
C GLY A 30 10.24 0.61 16.82
N SER A 31 9.16 1.05 17.48
CA SER A 31 7.79 0.94 16.96
C SER A 31 7.25 2.26 16.40
N GLU A 32 8.01 3.35 16.57
CA GLU A 32 7.60 4.72 16.32
C GLU A 32 7.35 4.96 14.83
N ALA A 33 8.25 4.49 13.95
CA ALA A 33 8.06 4.58 12.51
C ALA A 33 6.80 3.81 12.03
N ALA A 34 6.62 2.58 12.52
CA ALA A 34 5.43 1.77 12.21
C ALA A 34 4.14 2.43 12.74
N SER A 35 4.20 3.02 13.93
CA SER A 35 3.08 3.71 14.57
C SER A 35 2.71 4.98 13.80
N TYR A 36 3.71 5.77 13.39
CA TYR A 36 3.53 6.96 12.59
C TYR A 36 2.78 6.64 11.28
N VAL A 37 3.28 5.67 10.50
CA VAL A 37 2.66 5.32 9.21
C VAL A 37 1.26 4.76 9.43
N LYS A 38 1.04 3.97 10.48
CA LYS A 38 -0.29 3.46 10.84
C LYS A 38 -1.28 4.57 11.17
N GLU A 39 -0.88 5.55 11.96
CA GLU A 39 -1.71 6.68 12.38
C GLU A 39 -2.07 7.60 11.21
N HIS A 40 -1.16 7.73 10.23
CA HIS A 40 -1.34 8.57 9.05
C HIS A 40 -1.82 7.80 7.82
N ALA A 41 -2.12 6.51 7.93
CA ALA A 41 -2.39 5.64 6.78
C ALA A 41 -3.56 6.16 5.91
N MET A 42 -4.62 6.70 6.51
CA MET A 42 -5.74 7.24 5.73
C MET A 42 -5.33 8.42 4.85
N ARG A 43 -4.62 9.37 5.46
CA ARG A 43 -4.11 10.54 4.77
C ARG A 43 -3.14 10.13 3.65
N LEU A 44 -2.14 9.31 3.99
CA LEU A 44 -1.05 8.95 3.08
C LEU A 44 -1.51 8.08 1.90
N PHE A 45 -2.41 7.13 2.12
CA PHE A 45 -2.80 6.14 1.09
C PHE A 45 -4.07 6.48 0.33
N PHE A 46 -4.81 7.51 0.76
CA PHE A 46 -6.10 7.84 0.15
C PHE A 46 -6.37 9.33 -0.06
N GLU A 47 -5.92 10.21 0.85
CA GLU A 47 -6.19 11.66 0.71
C GLU A 47 -5.10 12.35 -0.12
N ASP A 48 -3.83 12.08 0.19
CA ASP A 48 -2.66 12.75 -0.42
C ASP A 48 -2.16 12.05 -1.70
N SER A 49 -2.66 10.85 -1.98
CA SER A 49 -2.15 9.93 -3.00
C SER A 49 -2.80 10.07 -4.38
N ASP A 50 -3.59 11.13 -4.62
CA ASP A 50 -4.35 11.36 -5.87
C ASP A 50 -5.19 10.15 -6.29
N LEU A 51 -5.84 9.49 -5.31
CA LEU A 51 -6.63 8.31 -5.58
C LEU A 51 -7.83 8.65 -6.50
N PRO A 52 -8.10 7.87 -7.56
CA PRO A 52 -9.19 8.20 -8.47
C PRO A 52 -10.54 8.16 -7.73
N GLN A 53 -11.31 9.24 -7.82
CA GLN A 53 -12.55 9.40 -7.05
C GLN A 53 -13.73 8.58 -7.57
N ALA A 54 -13.71 8.17 -8.85
CA ALA A 54 -14.81 7.41 -9.45
C ALA A 54 -14.27 6.31 -10.35
N ALA A 55 -14.97 5.17 -10.35
CA ALA A 55 -14.76 4.15 -11.36
C ALA A 55 -15.29 4.66 -12.71
N PRO A 56 -14.58 4.43 -13.82
CA PRO A 56 -15.00 4.90 -15.12
C PRO A 56 -16.25 4.17 -15.61
N THR A 57 -17.09 4.89 -16.35
CA THR A 57 -18.36 4.39 -16.90
C THR A 57 -18.29 4.30 -18.43
N GLY A 58 -18.66 3.14 -18.99
CA GLY A 58 -19.08 3.04 -20.39
C GLY A 58 -18.02 2.75 -21.46
N ALA A 59 -16.76 2.44 -21.13
CA ALA A 59 -15.74 2.00 -22.10
C ALA A 59 -15.23 0.57 -21.79
N SER A 60 -14.79 -0.17 -22.82
CA SER A 60 -14.33 -1.56 -22.67
C SER A 60 -12.97 -1.71 -21.97
N ASP A 61 -12.13 -0.67 -22.03
CA ASP A 61 -10.78 -0.58 -21.43
C ASP A 61 -10.76 0.24 -20.13
N ALA A 62 -11.90 0.78 -19.73
CA ALA A 62 -12.02 1.69 -18.60
C ALA A 62 -11.60 1.02 -17.27
N GLY A 63 -11.91 -0.27 -17.09
CA GLY A 63 -11.51 -1.01 -15.90
C GLY A 63 -9.99 -1.10 -15.72
N ASP A 64 -9.26 -1.42 -16.78
CA ASP A 64 -7.80 -1.55 -16.74
C ASP A 64 -7.13 -0.19 -16.50
N LEU A 65 -7.65 0.87 -17.14
CA LEU A 65 -7.16 2.23 -16.92
C LEU A 65 -7.36 2.68 -15.47
N PHE A 66 -8.51 2.37 -14.88
CA PHE A 66 -8.80 2.67 -13.48
C PHE A 66 -7.85 1.94 -12.54
N LEU A 67 -7.63 0.64 -12.75
CA LEU A 67 -6.69 -0.13 -11.94
C LEU A 67 -5.27 0.44 -12.01
N LYS A 68 -4.83 0.84 -13.21
CA LYS A 68 -3.53 1.50 -13.40
C LYS A 68 -3.43 2.84 -12.67
N GLN A 69 -4.52 3.61 -12.62
CA GLN A 69 -4.56 4.84 -11.84
C GLN A 69 -4.46 4.55 -10.34
N VAL A 70 -5.22 3.57 -9.83
CA VAL A 70 -5.15 3.18 -8.42
C VAL A 70 -3.76 2.66 -8.05
N GLU A 71 -3.13 1.86 -8.92
CA GLU A 71 -1.75 1.40 -8.74
C GLU A 71 -0.77 2.60 -8.67
N GLY A 72 -0.89 3.56 -9.59
CA GLY A 72 -0.09 4.79 -9.57
C GLY A 72 -0.26 5.58 -8.27
N SER A 73 -1.49 5.73 -7.79
CA SER A 73 -1.80 6.37 -6.50
C SER A 73 -1.16 5.60 -5.32
N HIS A 74 -1.24 4.26 -5.32
CA HIS A 74 -0.61 3.45 -4.28
C HIS A 74 0.92 3.59 -4.29
N ASN A 75 1.57 3.61 -5.46
CA ASN A 75 3.01 3.84 -5.53
C ASN A 75 3.39 5.23 -4.99
N LYS A 76 2.62 6.26 -5.32
CA LYS A 76 2.80 7.61 -4.79
C LYS A 76 2.65 7.64 -3.26
N ALA A 77 1.68 6.90 -2.71
CA ALA A 77 1.45 6.81 -1.28
C ALA A 77 2.66 6.24 -0.53
N PHE A 78 3.31 5.18 -1.04
CA PHE A 78 4.52 4.64 -0.42
C PHE A 78 5.67 5.65 -0.43
N LEU A 79 5.86 6.36 -1.54
CA LEU A 79 6.86 7.44 -1.62
C LEU A 79 6.55 8.57 -0.64
N GLN A 80 5.29 8.99 -0.54
CA GLN A 80 4.86 10.04 0.38
C GLN A 80 5.00 9.60 1.85
N ALA A 81 4.74 8.33 2.16
CA ALA A 81 4.94 7.79 3.49
C ALA A 81 6.41 7.83 3.90
N ASP A 82 7.32 7.45 3.00
CA ASP A 82 8.77 7.52 3.20
C ASP A 82 9.24 8.96 3.43
N LEU A 83 8.81 9.89 2.56
CA LEU A 83 9.15 11.31 2.69
C LEU A 83 8.58 11.93 3.98
N SER A 84 7.33 11.61 4.33
CA SER A 84 6.68 12.14 5.53
C SER A 84 7.34 11.60 6.80
N LEU A 85 7.79 10.34 6.78
CA LEU A 85 8.54 9.75 7.88
C LEU A 85 9.93 10.39 8.03
N ALA A 86 10.61 10.68 6.91
CA ALA A 86 11.91 11.36 6.91
C ALA A 86 11.82 12.81 7.43
N ASP A 87 10.69 13.47 7.23
CA ASP A 87 10.42 14.82 7.74
C ASP A 87 9.88 14.83 9.19
N GLU A 88 9.62 13.67 9.79
CA GLU A 88 9.04 13.56 11.13
C GLU A 88 10.11 13.61 12.23
N PHE A 89 10.32 14.81 12.79
CA PHE A 89 11.32 15.05 13.83
C PHE A 89 11.12 14.24 15.13
N SER A 90 9.92 13.72 15.39
CA SER A 90 9.65 12.90 16.58
C SER A 90 10.08 11.43 16.42
N VAL A 91 10.40 11.01 15.19
CA VAL A 91 10.92 9.67 14.89
C VAL A 91 12.43 9.79 14.64
N SER A 92 13.21 8.87 15.20
CA SER A 92 14.66 8.85 14.95
C SER A 92 14.95 8.38 13.52
N ASP A 93 15.90 9.02 12.85
CA ASP A 93 16.41 8.60 11.51
C ASP A 93 16.93 7.16 11.46
N TYR A 94 17.22 6.54 12.61
CA TYR A 94 17.64 5.14 12.70
C TYR A 94 16.47 4.15 12.71
N TYR A 95 15.23 4.64 12.81
CA TYR A 95 14.04 3.83 12.94
C TYR A 95 13.36 3.72 11.58
N GLY A 96 12.92 2.51 11.25
CA GLY A 96 12.26 2.25 9.99
C GLY A 96 11.04 1.37 10.19
N THR A 97 10.28 1.15 9.13
CA THR A 97 9.21 0.16 9.12
C THR A 97 9.18 -0.53 7.78
N ILE A 98 8.81 -1.81 7.78
CA ILE A 98 8.26 -2.42 6.57
C ILE A 98 6.86 -1.87 6.32
N ALA A 99 6.37 -2.01 5.09
CA ALA A 99 4.98 -1.75 4.77
C ALA A 99 4.47 -2.79 3.77
N LEU A 100 3.44 -3.54 4.16
CA LEU A 100 2.67 -4.41 3.27
C LEU A 100 1.21 -3.98 3.31
N THR A 101 0.67 -3.54 2.18
CA THR A 101 -0.73 -3.11 2.06
C THR A 101 -1.51 -4.00 1.11
N VAL A 102 -2.81 -4.16 1.38
CA VAL A 102 -3.76 -4.90 0.57
C VAL A 102 -5.02 -4.05 0.44
N LEU A 103 -5.27 -3.55 -0.76
CA LEU A 103 -6.52 -2.88 -1.13
C LEU A 103 -7.39 -3.84 -1.92
N ILE A 104 -8.57 -4.14 -1.39
CA ILE A 104 -9.58 -4.96 -2.06
C ILE A 104 -10.65 -4.03 -2.60
N MET A 105 -11.02 -4.18 -3.88
CA MET A 105 -12.09 -3.42 -4.54
C MET A 105 -12.91 -4.35 -5.42
N GLY A 106 -14.09 -4.75 -4.96
CA GLY A 106 -14.92 -5.74 -5.64
C GLY A 106 -14.18 -7.08 -5.80
N ILE A 107 -13.79 -7.40 -7.04
CA ILE A 107 -13.03 -8.62 -7.36
C ILE A 107 -11.51 -8.38 -7.52
N HIS A 108 -11.07 -7.12 -7.43
CA HIS A 108 -9.69 -6.73 -7.62
C HIS A 108 -8.96 -6.64 -6.29
N ILE A 109 -7.69 -7.06 -6.28
CA ILE A 109 -6.80 -6.97 -5.14
C ILE A 109 -5.52 -6.29 -5.61
N ILE A 110 -5.16 -5.19 -4.97
CA ILE A 110 -3.90 -4.47 -5.19
C ILE A 110 -3.06 -4.67 -3.93
N ILE A 111 -1.84 -5.14 -4.12
CA ILE A 111 -0.91 -5.45 -3.03
C ILE A 111 0.40 -4.73 -3.30
N ALA A 112 0.89 -4.01 -2.30
CA ALA A 112 2.17 -3.33 -2.36
C ALA A 112 3.00 -3.71 -1.14
N ASN A 113 4.26 -4.04 -1.36
CA ASN A 113 5.19 -4.53 -0.35
C ASN A 113 6.50 -3.74 -0.41
N ALA A 114 6.92 -3.19 0.72
CA ALA A 114 8.20 -2.55 0.93
C ALA A 114 8.84 -3.14 2.19
N GLY A 115 9.67 -4.16 2.01
CA GLY A 115 10.34 -4.87 3.10
C GLY A 115 10.38 -6.37 2.87
N ASP A 116 10.77 -7.11 3.89
CA ASP A 116 10.88 -8.57 3.86
C ASP A 116 9.60 -9.31 4.27
N SER A 117 8.48 -8.57 4.36
CA SER A 117 7.15 -9.14 4.58
C SER A 117 6.62 -9.90 3.38
N ARG A 118 5.55 -10.67 3.61
CA ARG A 118 4.94 -11.57 2.62
C ARG A 118 3.43 -11.61 2.69
N ALA A 119 2.78 -11.43 1.54
CA ALA A 119 1.39 -11.79 1.34
C ALA A 119 1.25 -13.19 0.72
N VAL A 120 0.29 -13.96 1.22
CA VAL A 120 -0.06 -15.30 0.72
C VAL A 120 -1.57 -15.37 0.52
N LEU A 121 -2.01 -15.69 -0.69
CA LEU A 121 -3.41 -15.92 -1.02
C LEU A 121 -3.73 -17.41 -0.90
N CYS A 122 -4.67 -17.76 -0.02
CA CYS A 122 -5.19 -19.12 0.07
C CYS A 122 -6.52 -19.24 -0.70
N ARG A 123 -6.57 -20.11 -1.70
CA ARG A 123 -7.79 -20.38 -2.47
C ARG A 123 -7.90 -21.87 -2.78
N ASN A 124 -9.07 -22.46 -2.54
CA ASN A 124 -9.34 -23.88 -2.75
C ASN A 124 -8.32 -24.81 -2.06
N GLY A 125 -7.89 -24.46 -0.84
CA GLY A 125 -6.91 -25.23 -0.08
C GLY A 125 -5.46 -25.10 -0.56
N SER A 126 -5.20 -24.27 -1.58
CA SER A 126 -3.85 -23.97 -2.06
C SER A 126 -3.41 -22.59 -1.61
N ALA A 127 -2.21 -22.52 -1.03
CA ALA A 127 -1.57 -21.26 -0.64
C ALA A 127 -0.54 -20.84 -1.69
N THR A 128 -0.69 -19.62 -2.21
CA THR A 128 0.21 -19.04 -3.21
C THR A 128 0.77 -17.73 -2.69
N GLN A 129 2.10 -17.58 -2.69
CA GLN A 129 2.76 -16.31 -2.40
C GLN A 129 2.51 -15.33 -3.56
N ILE A 130 2.10 -14.10 -3.23
CA ILE A 130 1.67 -13.09 -4.21
C ILE A 130 2.52 -11.80 -4.16
N THR A 131 3.51 -11.76 -3.28
CA THR A 131 4.52 -10.71 -3.20
C THR A 131 5.90 -11.34 -3.10
N ASP A 132 6.92 -10.72 -3.67
CA ASP A 132 8.30 -11.11 -3.42
C ASP A 132 8.83 -10.41 -2.16
N ASP A 133 9.58 -11.14 -1.33
CA ASP A 133 10.21 -10.57 -0.14
C ASP A 133 11.41 -9.70 -0.60
N HIS A 134 11.44 -8.41 -0.23
CA HIS A 134 12.56 -7.52 -0.55
C HIS A 134 13.75 -7.74 0.41
N ARG A 135 14.37 -8.91 0.32
CA ARG A 135 15.64 -9.21 1.03
C ARG A 135 16.81 -8.89 0.12
N GLY A 136 17.79 -8.16 0.64
CA GLY A 136 18.98 -7.70 -0.11
C GLY A 136 19.80 -8.80 -0.79
N SER A 137 19.60 -10.08 -0.45
CA SER A 137 20.28 -11.22 -1.07
C SER A 137 19.54 -11.85 -2.27
N THR A 138 18.26 -11.56 -2.48
CA THR A 138 17.40 -12.35 -3.40
C THR A 138 17.06 -11.65 -4.72
N CYS A 139 17.30 -10.34 -4.83
CA CYS A 139 17.02 -9.59 -6.04
C CYS A 139 18.28 -8.88 -6.53
N LEU A 140 18.73 -9.21 -7.75
CA LEU A 140 19.90 -8.58 -8.37
C LEU A 140 19.75 -7.05 -8.43
N GLN A 141 18.53 -6.54 -8.64
CA GLN A 141 18.25 -5.10 -8.66
C GLN A 141 18.39 -4.43 -7.27
N GLN A 142 18.08 -5.12 -6.17
CA GLN A 142 18.31 -4.58 -4.82
C GLN A 142 19.78 -4.64 -4.41
N LYS A 143 20.52 -5.66 -4.85
CA LYS A 143 21.98 -5.72 -4.68
C LYS A 143 22.67 -4.56 -5.39
N GLU A 144 22.31 -4.32 -6.65
CA GLU A 144 22.83 -3.20 -7.44
C GLU A 144 22.46 -1.84 -6.84
N ARG A 145 21.38 -1.71 -6.08
CA ARG A 145 20.97 -0.45 -5.44
C ARG A 145 21.63 -0.18 -4.08
N CYS A 146 22.06 -1.23 -3.37
CA CYS A 146 22.73 -1.14 -2.07
C CYS A 146 24.27 -1.12 -2.17
N GLU A 147 24.83 -1.36 -3.36
CA GLU A 147 26.28 -1.38 -3.61
C GLU A 147 26.84 -0.04 -4.16
N TRP A 148 26.08 1.06 -4.12
CA TRP A 148 26.52 2.44 -4.41
C TRP A 148 26.29 3.36 -3.21
#